data_AF-A0A3F2RWJ2-F1
#
_entry.id   AF-A0A3F2RWJ2-F1
#
_cell.length_a   1.000
_cell.length_b   1.000
_cell.length_c   1.000
_cell.angle_alpha   90.00
_cell.angle_beta   90.00
_cell.angle_gamma   90.00
#
_symmetry.space_group_name_H-M   'P 1'
#
loop_
_entity.id
_entity.type
_entity.pdbx_description
1 polymer ?
#
loop_
_entity_poly.entity_id
_entity_poly.type
_entity_poly.pdbx_seq_one_letter_code
_entity_poly.pdbx_strand_id
1 'polypeptide(L)'
;MAMAWFGLHLEDDVLRGLVPVVAAIVGTLLASDLYLLRSKDQVTLKQFAHGILGLLLGTAVFHVTIVLFGAPVVELWMQTLLLAVLISSCTTMPLAIYLGCAPRKWLDLLLELRMGDTQELYLACSTIGAMLGAYIGALPIPLDWDRPWQQWPLTCLYGTLFGHAVGILVRFVIGATTSFAAKSTKKD
;
A
#
# COMPACT_ATOMS: atom_id res chain seq x y z
N MET A 1 29.32 9.49 -22.29
CA MET A 1 28.54 8.71 -23.28
C MET A 1 28.25 7.28 -22.80
N ALA A 2 29.24 6.51 -22.31
CA ALA A 2 29.02 5.15 -21.80
C ALA A 2 28.20 5.08 -20.49
N MET A 3 28.39 6.00 -19.53
CA MET A 3 27.60 6.02 -18.29
C MET A 3 26.11 6.35 -18.50
N ALA A 4 25.80 7.29 -19.40
CA ALA A 4 24.41 7.61 -19.75
C ALA A 4 23.71 6.44 -20.47
N TRP A 5 24.45 5.70 -21.30
CA TRP A 5 23.94 4.50 -21.97
C TRP A 5 23.68 3.35 -20.99
N PHE A 6 24.55 3.18 -19.99
CA PHE A 6 24.36 2.19 -18.92
C PHE A 6 23.17 2.54 -18.01
N GLY A 7 22.97 3.82 -17.69
CA GLY A 7 21.82 4.29 -16.91
C GLY A 7 20.48 4.02 -17.58
N LEU A 8 20.35 4.37 -18.87
CA LEU A 8 19.13 4.11 -19.65
C LEU A 8 18.78 2.62 -19.74
N HIS A 9 19.79 1.74 -19.91
CA HIS A 9 19.55 0.30 -19.98
C HIS A 9 19.03 -0.27 -18.66
N LEU A 10 19.58 0.21 -17.54
CA LEU A 10 19.12 -0.17 -16.21
C LEU A 10 17.69 0.29 -15.95
N GLU A 11 17.31 1.50 -16.38
CA GLU A 11 15.95 2.01 -16.23
C GLU A 11 14.92 1.16 -16.99
N ASP A 12 15.23 0.80 -18.23
CA ASP A 12 14.39 -0.05 -19.06
C ASP A 12 14.25 -1.47 -18.49
N ASP A 13 15.35 -2.05 -18.00
CA ASP A 13 15.35 -3.38 -17.42
C ASP A 13 14.60 -3.42 -16.08
N VAL A 14 14.77 -2.40 -15.24
CA VAL A 14 14.00 -2.23 -14.00
C VAL A 14 12.52 -2.13 -14.33
N LEU A 15 12.12 -1.31 -15.30
CA LEU A 15 10.72 -1.17 -15.67
C LEU A 15 10.11 -2.49 -16.20
N ARG A 16 10.84 -3.20 -17.07
CA ARG A 16 10.41 -4.50 -17.62
C ARG A 16 10.18 -5.56 -16.55
N GLY A 17 11.04 -5.59 -15.52
CA GLY A 17 10.87 -6.48 -14.38
C GLY A 17 9.75 -6.02 -13.43
N LEU A 18 9.60 -4.70 -13.25
CA LEU A 18 8.69 -4.14 -12.25
C LEU A 18 7.22 -4.29 -12.63
N VAL A 19 6.86 -4.07 -13.90
CA VAL A 19 5.47 -4.14 -14.38
C VAL A 19 4.79 -5.48 -14.02
N PRO A 20 5.32 -6.66 -14.40
CA PRO A 20 4.67 -7.94 -14.08
C PRO A 20 4.67 -8.23 -12.58
N VAL A 21 5.70 -7.81 -11.84
CA VAL A 21 5.78 -8.00 -10.39
C VAL A 21 4.70 -7.20 -9.67
N VAL A 22 4.58 -5.90 -9.97
CA VAL A 22 3.54 -5.03 -9.39
C VAL A 22 2.16 -5.54 -9.79
N ALA A 23 1.95 -5.91 -11.05
CA ALA A 23 0.67 -6.46 -11.50
C ALA A 23 0.29 -7.75 -10.74
N ALA A 24 1.24 -8.67 -10.54
CA ALA A 24 1.01 -9.88 -9.77
C ALA A 24 0.68 -9.58 -8.30
N ILE A 25 1.41 -8.67 -7.66
CA ILE A 25 1.15 -8.25 -6.28
C ILE A 25 -0.22 -7.60 -6.14
N VAL A 26 -0.58 -6.68 -7.04
CA VAL A 26 -1.90 -6.01 -7.01
C VAL A 26 -3.01 -7.03 -7.20
N GLY A 27 -2.83 -7.99 -8.10
CA GLY A 27 -3.79 -9.07 -8.33
C GLY A 27 -3.96 -9.99 -7.12
N THR A 28 -2.86 -10.35 -6.44
CA THR A 28 -2.93 -11.17 -5.22
C THR A 28 -3.52 -10.41 -4.05
N LEU A 29 -3.18 -9.13 -3.86
CA LEU A 29 -3.77 -8.27 -2.85
C LEU A 29 -5.28 -8.16 -3.08
N LEU A 30 -5.72 -7.84 -4.29
CA LEU A 30 -7.14 -7.76 -4.64
C LEU A 30 -7.88 -9.06 -4.32
N ALA A 31 -7.32 -10.21 -4.72
CA ALA A 31 -7.93 -11.51 -4.41
C ALA A 31 -7.99 -11.78 -2.90
N SER A 32 -6.92 -11.47 -2.17
CA SER A 32 -6.84 -11.68 -0.72
C SER A 32 -7.77 -10.74 0.05
N ASP A 33 -7.88 -9.47 -0.35
CA ASP A 33 -8.76 -8.48 0.26
C ASP A 33 -10.23 -8.82 0.02
N LEU A 34 -10.58 -9.26 -1.19
CA LEU A 34 -11.94 -9.73 -1.49
C LEU A 34 -12.31 -10.99 -0.69
N TYR A 35 -11.34 -11.82 -0.32
CA TYR A 35 -11.54 -12.97 0.53
C TYR A 35 -11.68 -12.57 2.01
N LEU A 36 -10.76 -11.75 2.53
CA LEU A 36 -10.67 -11.35 3.94
C LEU A 36 -11.77 -10.37 4.33
N LEU A 37 -12.04 -9.38 3.48
CA LEU A 37 -12.98 -8.27 3.70
C LEU A 37 -14.37 -8.57 3.10
N ARG A 38 -14.65 -9.84 2.81
CA ARG A 38 -15.94 -10.27 2.26
C ARG A 38 -17.07 -9.89 3.21
N SER A 39 -17.92 -8.97 2.79
CA SER A 39 -19.12 -8.61 3.53
C SER A 39 -20.21 -9.65 3.26
N LYS A 40 -20.98 -10.02 4.30
CA LYS A 40 -22.16 -10.88 4.14
C LYS A 40 -23.34 -10.12 3.51
N ASP A 41 -23.37 -8.81 3.66
CA ASP A 41 -24.53 -7.98 3.30
C ASP A 41 -24.40 -7.33 1.92
N GLN A 42 -23.19 -7.24 1.37
CA GLN A 42 -22.95 -6.64 0.06
C GLN A 42 -22.72 -7.71 -1.02
N VAL A 43 -23.22 -7.44 -2.22
CA VAL A 43 -22.93 -8.24 -3.41
C VAL A 43 -21.43 -8.16 -3.71
N THR A 44 -20.75 -9.29 -3.90
CA THR A 44 -19.31 -9.35 -4.17
C THR A 44 -18.89 -8.49 -5.36
N LEU A 45 -19.72 -8.42 -6.41
CA LEU A 45 -19.47 -7.57 -7.58
C LEU A 45 -19.36 -6.08 -7.22
N LYS A 46 -20.16 -5.62 -6.25
CA LYS A 46 -20.12 -4.24 -5.77
C LYS A 46 -18.84 -3.97 -4.98
N GLN A 47 -18.40 -4.91 -4.15
CA GLN A 47 -17.10 -4.80 -3.45
C GLN A 47 -15.94 -4.77 -4.44
N PHE A 48 -15.98 -5.62 -5.47
CA PHE A 48 -15.00 -5.61 -6.56
C PHE A 48 -14.98 -4.25 -7.28
N ALA A 49 -16.15 -3.73 -7.67
CA ALA A 49 -16.26 -2.43 -8.32
C ALA A 49 -15.72 -1.29 -7.44
N HIS A 50 -16.03 -1.28 -6.15
CA HIS A 50 -15.45 -0.32 -5.21
C HIS A 50 -13.93 -0.48 -5.10
N GLY A 51 -13.41 -1.70 -5.05
CA GLY A 51 -11.97 -1.95 -5.02
C GLY A 51 -11.25 -1.39 -6.25
N ILE A 52 -11.77 -1.67 -7.46
CA ILE A 52 -11.22 -1.10 -8.69
C ILE A 52 -11.30 0.43 -8.69
N LEU A 53 -12.43 1.01 -8.26
CA LEU A 53 -12.57 2.46 -8.18
C LEU A 53 -11.60 3.08 -7.15
N GLY A 54 -11.44 2.45 -5.99
CA GLY A 54 -10.49 2.83 -4.95
C GLY A 54 -9.05 2.74 -5.41
N LEU A 55 -8.71 1.72 -6.20
CA LEU A 55 -7.39 1.55 -6.82
C LEU A 55 -7.12 2.68 -7.83
N LEU A 56 -8.07 2.98 -8.72
CA LEU A 56 -7.89 4.00 -9.75
C LEU A 56 -7.79 5.42 -9.14
N LEU A 57 -8.71 5.77 -8.25
CA LEU A 57 -8.72 7.08 -7.60
C LEU A 57 -7.51 7.27 -6.69
N GLY A 58 -7.15 6.25 -5.91
CA GLY A 58 -5.96 6.29 -5.07
C GLY A 58 -4.68 6.40 -5.90
N THR A 59 -4.56 5.64 -6.98
CA THR A 59 -3.42 5.74 -7.91
C THR A 59 -3.26 7.17 -8.42
N ALA A 60 -4.34 7.82 -8.85
CA ALA A 60 -4.27 9.20 -9.31
C ALA A 60 -3.80 10.16 -8.20
N VAL A 61 -4.39 10.07 -7.00
CA VAL A 61 -4.03 10.91 -5.85
C VAL A 61 -2.58 10.69 -5.41
N PHE A 62 -2.14 9.44 -5.29
CA PHE A 62 -0.77 9.12 -4.90
C PHE A 62 0.23 9.50 -5.97
N HIS A 63 -0.07 9.30 -7.25
CA HIS A 63 0.83 9.71 -8.33
C HIS A 63 1.08 11.23 -8.29
N VAL A 64 0.01 12.03 -8.17
CA VAL A 64 0.12 13.48 -8.00
C VAL A 64 0.91 13.82 -6.73
N THR A 65 0.61 13.16 -5.61
CA THR A 65 1.32 13.41 -4.35
C THR A 65 2.81 13.12 -4.49
N ILE A 66 3.19 11.98 -5.03
CA ILE A 66 4.60 11.57 -5.19
C ILE A 66 5.35 12.55 -6.11
N VAL A 67 4.71 13.03 -7.18
CA VAL A 67 5.25 14.08 -8.04
C VAL A 67 5.46 15.39 -7.26
N LEU A 68 4.49 15.81 -6.44
CA LEU A 68 4.62 17.02 -5.60
C LEU A 68 5.74 16.89 -4.55
N PHE A 69 6.06 15.67 -4.11
CA PHE A 69 7.19 15.37 -3.23
C PHE A 69 8.54 15.30 -3.97
N GLY A 70 8.58 15.58 -5.28
CA GLY A 70 9.81 15.74 -6.05
C GLY A 70 10.13 14.60 -7.02
N ALA A 71 9.21 13.66 -7.25
CA ALA A 71 9.44 12.61 -8.24
C ALA A 71 9.43 13.16 -9.68
N PRO A 72 10.22 12.58 -10.61
CA PRO A 72 10.29 13.04 -12.00
C PRO A 72 8.94 12.88 -12.72
N VAL A 73 8.50 13.94 -13.41
CA VAL A 73 7.21 13.99 -14.10
C VAL A 73 7.25 13.29 -15.47
N VAL A 74 8.37 13.41 -16.20
CA VAL A 74 8.44 13.00 -17.61
C VAL A 74 9.32 11.78 -17.81
N GLU A 75 10.52 11.75 -17.22
CA GLU A 75 11.51 10.70 -17.50
C GLU A 75 11.15 9.36 -16.84
N LEU A 76 10.63 9.40 -15.61
CA LEU A 76 10.33 8.21 -14.79
C LEU A 76 8.85 8.09 -14.41
N TRP A 77 7.96 8.57 -15.28
CA TRP A 77 6.53 8.66 -14.99
C TRP A 77 5.88 7.27 -14.79
N MET A 78 6.32 6.26 -15.54
CA MET A 78 5.82 4.88 -15.42
C MET A 78 6.21 4.26 -14.09
N GLN A 79 7.45 4.46 -13.64
CA GLN A 79 7.96 4.02 -12.35
C GLN A 79 7.14 4.67 -11.22
N THR A 80 6.94 5.99 -11.30
CA THR A 80 6.11 6.74 -10.36
C THR A 80 4.66 6.26 -10.36
N LEU A 81 4.10 5.93 -11.53
CA LEU A 81 2.76 5.35 -11.65
C LEU A 81 2.68 3.96 -11.02
N LEU A 82 3.66 3.09 -11.24
CA LEU A 82 3.70 1.75 -10.64
C LEU A 82 3.81 1.81 -9.11
N LEU A 83 4.60 2.75 -8.57
CA LEU A 83 4.63 3.02 -7.13
C LEU A 83 3.27 3.49 -6.61
N ALA A 84 2.62 4.42 -7.31
CA ALA A 84 1.29 4.91 -6.93
C ALA A 84 0.22 3.81 -6.96
N VAL A 85 0.26 2.93 -7.97
CA VAL A 85 -0.60 1.73 -8.06
C VAL A 85 -0.36 0.82 -6.87
N LEU A 86 0.90 0.55 -6.51
CA LEU A 86 1.22 -0.32 -5.38
C LEU A 86 0.73 0.28 -4.05
N ILE A 87 1.04 1.55 -3.78
CA ILE A 87 0.56 2.22 -2.56
C ILE A 87 -0.97 2.21 -2.52
N SER A 88 -1.63 2.51 -3.63
CA SER A 88 -3.09 2.49 -3.72
C SER A 88 -3.68 1.09 -3.46
N SER A 89 -3.03 0.04 -3.96
CA SER A 89 -3.44 -1.35 -3.70
C SER A 89 -3.30 -1.75 -2.23
N CYS A 90 -2.32 -1.19 -1.50
CA CYS A 90 -2.15 -1.45 -0.07
C CYS A 90 -3.00 -0.54 0.85
N THR A 91 -3.69 0.45 0.29
CA THR A 91 -4.35 1.52 1.07
C THR A 91 -5.81 1.75 0.63
N THR A 92 -6.04 2.51 -0.44
CA THR A 92 -7.38 2.93 -0.86
C THR A 92 -8.21 1.78 -1.44
N MET A 93 -7.58 0.79 -2.07
CA MET A 93 -8.28 -0.39 -2.60
C MET A 93 -8.97 -1.21 -1.49
N PRO A 94 -8.26 -1.71 -0.45
CA PRO A 94 -8.90 -2.46 0.63
C PRO A 94 -9.90 -1.61 1.42
N LEU A 95 -9.61 -0.31 1.63
CA LEU A 95 -10.57 0.62 2.24
C LEU A 95 -11.87 0.73 1.43
N ALA A 96 -11.78 0.82 0.11
CA ALA A 96 -12.96 0.88 -0.74
C ALA A 96 -13.73 -0.45 -0.79
N ILE A 97 -13.03 -1.59 -0.76
CA ILE A 97 -13.65 -2.93 -0.72
C ILE A 97 -14.54 -3.09 0.53
N TYR A 98 -14.07 -2.63 1.69
CA TYR A 98 -14.78 -2.83 2.96
C TYR A 98 -15.72 -1.67 3.32
N LEU A 99 -15.25 -0.43 3.27
CA LEU A 99 -16.01 0.76 3.69
C LEU A 99 -16.81 1.41 2.54
N GLY A 100 -16.58 0.97 1.30
CA GLY A 100 -17.09 1.63 0.09
C GLY A 100 -16.34 2.93 -0.22
N CYS A 101 -16.75 3.62 -1.28
CA CYS A 101 -16.19 4.91 -1.68
C CYS A 101 -16.77 6.06 -0.84
N ALA A 102 -16.55 6.00 0.49
CA ALA A 102 -17.04 6.97 1.46
C ALA A 102 -15.86 7.62 2.20
N PRO A 103 -15.26 8.71 1.68
CA PRO A 103 -14.03 9.29 2.22
C PRO A 103 -14.10 9.65 3.70
N ARG A 104 -15.27 10.11 4.19
CA ARG A 104 -15.47 10.40 5.62
C ARG A 104 -15.17 9.18 6.49
N LYS A 105 -15.69 8.00 6.15
CA LYS A 105 -15.42 6.76 6.90
C LYS A 105 -13.94 6.37 6.88
N TRP A 106 -13.23 6.69 5.79
CA TRP A 106 -11.80 6.42 5.69
C TRP A 106 -11.02 7.35 6.63
N LEU A 107 -11.40 8.63 6.69
CA LEU A 107 -10.80 9.60 7.61
C LEU A 107 -11.09 9.25 9.07
N ASP A 108 -12.33 8.90 9.40
CA ASP A 108 -12.70 8.46 10.76
C ASP A 108 -11.86 7.24 11.18
N LEU A 109 -11.64 6.29 10.26
CA LEU A 109 -10.83 5.11 10.55
C LEU A 109 -9.33 5.44 10.69
N LEU A 110 -8.76 6.22 9.77
CA LEU A 110 -7.31 6.44 9.70
C LEU A 110 -6.81 7.56 10.61
N LEU A 111 -7.60 8.60 10.82
CA LEU A 111 -7.21 9.79 11.60
C LEU A 111 -7.76 9.74 13.02
N GLU A 112 -9.03 9.37 13.19
CA GLU A 112 -9.63 9.26 14.54
C GLU A 112 -9.34 7.90 15.17
N LEU A 113 -8.78 6.95 14.41
CA LEU A 113 -8.49 5.59 14.86
C LEU A 113 -9.72 4.90 15.48
N ARG A 114 -10.91 5.26 14.98
CA ARG A 114 -12.18 4.76 15.48
C ARG A 114 -12.47 3.39 14.86
N MET A 115 -11.97 2.35 15.51
CA MET A 115 -12.09 0.96 15.06
C MET A 115 -13.25 0.26 15.78
N GLY A 116 -14.23 -0.22 15.00
CA GLY A 116 -15.39 -0.98 15.48
C GLY A 116 -15.24 -2.50 15.37
N ASP A 117 -14.41 -3.00 14.45
CA ASP A 117 -14.19 -4.44 14.23
C ASP A 117 -12.71 -4.76 13.90
N THR A 118 -12.37 -6.03 14.03
CA THR A 118 -11.09 -6.65 13.67
C THR A 118 -10.65 -6.36 12.23
N GLN A 119 -11.59 -6.22 11.29
CA GLN A 119 -11.29 -5.86 9.89
C GLN A 119 -10.88 -4.39 9.78
N GLU A 120 -11.52 -3.49 10.51
CA GLU A 120 -11.16 -2.07 10.56
C GLU A 120 -9.77 -1.87 11.19
N LEU A 121 -9.44 -2.64 12.23
CA LEU A 121 -8.08 -2.67 12.79
C LEU A 121 -7.05 -3.17 11.77
N TYR A 122 -7.36 -4.22 11.01
CA TYR A 122 -6.50 -4.71 9.93
C TYR A 122 -6.25 -3.61 8.89
N LEU A 123 -7.32 -2.95 8.43
CA LEU A 123 -7.25 -1.86 7.43
C LEU A 123 -6.42 -0.68 7.93
N ALA A 124 -6.65 -0.23 9.17
CA ALA A 124 -5.92 0.89 9.75
C ALA A 124 -4.41 0.58 9.86
N CYS A 125 -4.05 -0.55 10.48
CA CYS A 125 -2.64 -0.89 10.68
C CYS A 125 -1.91 -1.15 9.35
N SER A 126 -2.52 -1.88 8.42
CA SER A 126 -1.90 -2.21 7.12
C SER A 126 -1.76 -0.99 6.22
N THR A 127 -2.73 -0.07 6.23
CA THR A 127 -2.70 1.20 5.48
C THR A 127 -1.64 2.15 6.03
N ILE A 128 -1.66 2.40 7.34
CA ILE A 128 -0.69 3.29 8.00
C ILE A 128 0.72 2.74 7.83
N GLY A 129 0.89 1.43 8.02
CA GLY A 129 2.16 0.75 7.79
C GLY A 129 2.67 0.93 6.37
N ALA A 130 1.82 0.74 5.35
CA ALA A 130 2.20 0.92 3.95
C ALA A 130 2.63 2.37 3.64
N MET A 131 1.88 3.36 4.13
CA MET A 131 2.20 4.78 3.92
C MET A 131 3.51 5.19 4.60
N LEU A 132 3.70 4.81 5.86
CA LEU A 132 4.95 5.07 6.59
C LEU A 132 6.12 4.35 5.95
N GLY A 133 5.91 3.10 5.51
CA GLY A 133 6.91 2.32 4.81
C GLY A 133 7.34 2.97 3.50
N ALA A 134 6.40 3.45 2.68
CA ALA A 134 6.69 4.19 1.46
C ALA A 134 7.52 5.45 1.74
N TYR A 135 7.13 6.21 2.78
CA TYR A 135 7.82 7.43 3.19
C TYR A 135 9.25 7.15 3.67
N ILE A 136 9.44 6.17 4.56
CA ILE A 136 10.77 5.75 5.01
C ILE A 136 11.60 5.21 3.85
N GLY A 137 10.98 4.49 2.91
CA GLY A 137 11.60 3.99 1.69
C GLY A 137 12.10 5.10 0.76
N ALA A 138 11.63 6.34 0.89
CA ALA A 138 12.16 7.48 0.15
C ALA A 138 13.46 8.02 0.74
N LEU A 139 13.75 7.79 2.02
CA LEU A 139 14.92 8.34 2.72
C LEU A 139 16.28 7.89 2.15
N PRO A 140 16.46 6.65 1.66
CA PRO A 140 17.72 6.23 1.05
C PRO A 140 17.99 6.87 -0.32
N ILE A 141 16.98 7.40 -1.03
CA ILE A 141 17.15 7.96 -2.37
C ILE A 141 18.18 9.10 -2.43
N PRO A 142 18.15 10.12 -1.53
CA PRO A 142 19.15 11.19 -1.54
C PRO A 142 20.53 10.78 -0.99
N LEU A 143 20.70 9.56 -0.50
CA LEU A 143 21.96 9.13 0.11
C LEU A 143 22.90 8.61 -0.97
N ASP A 144 24.07 9.22 -1.15
CA ASP A 144 24.98 8.93 -2.27
C ASP A 144 25.73 7.58 -2.13
N TRP A 145 25.00 6.47 -2.03
CA TRP A 145 25.55 5.12 -1.95
C TRP A 145 25.81 4.51 -3.33
N ASP A 146 25.32 5.13 -4.40
CA ASP A 146 25.51 4.72 -5.80
C ASP A 146 25.20 3.22 -6.05
N ARG A 147 24.08 2.73 -5.47
CA ARG A 147 23.70 1.31 -5.58
C ARG A 147 22.48 1.07 -6.47
N PRO A 148 22.45 -0.07 -7.19
CA PRO A 148 21.32 -0.40 -8.07
C PRO A 148 20.00 -0.64 -7.32
N TRP A 149 20.05 -1.03 -6.05
CA TRP A 149 18.84 -1.19 -5.23
C TRP A 149 18.23 0.16 -4.80
N GLN A 150 18.97 1.26 -4.93
CA GLN A 150 18.55 2.61 -4.57
C GLN A 150 17.82 3.34 -5.72
N GLN A 151 17.73 2.71 -6.89
CA GLN A 151 17.11 3.30 -8.07
C GLN A 151 15.61 3.55 -7.86
N TRP A 152 15.10 4.65 -8.41
CA TRP A 152 13.68 4.97 -8.32
C TRP A 152 12.82 3.94 -9.06
N PRO A 153 11.75 3.38 -8.45
CA PRO A 153 11.16 3.65 -7.13
C PRO A 153 11.39 2.47 -6.15
N LEU A 154 12.45 1.68 -6.33
CA LEU A 154 12.65 0.38 -5.69
C LEU A 154 12.57 0.44 -4.17
N THR A 155 13.28 1.38 -3.54
CA THR A 155 13.29 1.51 -2.07
C THR A 155 11.90 1.85 -1.52
N CYS A 156 11.14 2.71 -2.22
CA CYS A 156 9.75 3.04 -1.85
C CYS A 156 8.82 1.84 -2.02
N LEU A 157 8.99 1.02 -3.06
CA LEU A 157 8.21 -0.21 -3.25
C LEU A 157 8.47 -1.21 -2.12
N TYR A 158 9.74 -1.47 -1.80
CA TYR A 158 10.12 -2.35 -0.69
C TYR A 158 9.60 -1.82 0.64
N GLY A 159 9.74 -0.51 0.87
CA GLY A 159 9.21 0.16 2.05
C GLY A 159 7.71 -0.02 2.18
N THR A 160 6.95 0.20 1.10
CA THR A 160 5.49 0.02 1.07
C THR A 160 5.08 -1.40 1.44
N LEU A 161 5.69 -2.41 0.82
CA LEU A 161 5.38 -3.82 1.09
C LEU A 161 5.75 -4.24 2.51
N PHE A 162 6.94 -3.86 2.95
CA PHE A 162 7.43 -4.17 4.29
C PHE A 162 6.57 -3.50 5.35
N GLY A 163 6.27 -2.21 5.18
CA GLY A 163 5.41 -1.46 6.07
C GLY A 163 3.99 -2.04 6.13
N HIS A 164 3.42 -2.42 4.99
CA HIS A 164 2.13 -3.10 4.93
C HIS A 164 2.15 -4.42 5.72
N ALA A 165 3.17 -5.27 5.51
CA ALA A 165 3.33 -6.53 6.22
C ALA A 165 3.50 -6.34 7.73
N VAL A 166 4.29 -5.34 8.16
CA VAL A 166 4.44 -4.97 9.57
C VAL A 166 3.11 -4.50 10.15
N GLY A 167 2.33 -3.70 9.42
CA GLY A 167 0.99 -3.28 9.83
C GLY A 167 0.05 -4.46 10.07
N ILE A 168 0.07 -5.46 9.18
CA ILE A 168 -0.68 -6.70 9.36
C ILE A 168 -0.23 -7.44 10.62
N LEU A 169 1.09 -7.55 10.85
CA LEU A 169 1.65 -8.18 12.04
C LEU A 169 1.21 -7.47 13.33
N VAL A 170 1.23 -6.13 13.35
CA VAL A 170 0.78 -5.31 14.48
C VAL A 170 -0.67 -5.63 14.83
N ARG A 171 -1.56 -5.78 13.84
CA ARG A 171 -2.94 -6.24 14.09
C ARG A 171 -2.99 -7.58 14.80
N PHE A 172 -2.16 -8.56 14.40
CA PHE A 172 -2.15 -9.88 15.05
C PHE A 172 -1.69 -9.80 16.50
N VAL A 173 -0.66 -9.00 16.77
CA VAL A 173 -0.15 -8.77 18.12
C VAL A 173 -1.23 -8.12 19.00
N ILE A 174 -1.88 -7.07 18.53
CA ILE A 174 -2.97 -6.40 19.26
C ILE A 174 -4.10 -7.40 19.57
N GLY A 175 -4.56 -8.17 18.57
CA GLY A 175 -5.60 -9.18 18.76
C GLY A 175 -5.22 -10.29 19.75
N ALA A 176 -3.95 -10.69 19.81
CA ALA A 176 -3.49 -11.66 20.79
C ALA A 176 -3.54 -11.07 22.21
N THR A 177 -3.05 -9.85 22.41
CA THR A 177 -3.03 -9.21 23.73
C THR A 177 -4.42 -8.99 24.33
N THR A 178 -5.40 -8.59 23.52
CA THR A 178 -6.78 -8.40 23.97
C THR A 178 -7.46 -9.72 24.36
N SER A 179 -7.18 -10.79 23.61
CA SER A 179 -7.67 -12.15 23.92
C SER A 179 -7.08 -12.70 25.22
N PHE A 180 -5.78 -12.52 25.45
CA PHE A 180 -5.14 -12.92 26.70
C PHE A 180 -5.69 -12.14 27.91
N ALA A 181 -5.88 -10.83 27.78
CA ALA A 181 -6.48 -10.00 28.83
C ALA A 181 -7.91 -10.47 29.19
N ALA A 182 -8.75 -10.74 28.19
CA ALA A 182 -10.11 -11.22 28.40
C ALA A 182 -10.20 -12.62 29.04
N LYS A 183 -9.16 -13.46 28.86
CA LYS A 183 -9.09 -14.79 29.48
C LYS A 183 -8.63 -14.72 30.94
N SER A 184 -7.83 -13.72 31.30
CA SER A 184 -7.38 -13.48 32.68
C SER A 184 -8.55 -13.06 33.57
N THR A 185 -9.39 -12.13 33.11
CA THR A 185 -10.51 -11.59 33.92
C THR A 185 -11.66 -12.58 34.17
N LYS A 186 -11.72 -13.70 33.45
CA LYS A 186 -12.71 -14.78 33.68
C LYS A 186 -12.26 -15.81 34.72
N LYS A 187 -11.01 -15.76 35.16
CA LYS A 187 -10.43 -16.70 36.13
C LYS A 187 -10.45 -16.20 37.57
N ASP A 188 -10.72 -14.91 37.75
CA ASP A 188 -10.91 -14.24 39.04
C ASP A 188 -12.40 -14.18 39.40
#